data_AF-A0A9D7LLQ4-F1
#
_entry.id   AF-A0A9D7LLQ4-F1
#
_cell.length_a   1.000
_cell.length_b   1.000
_cell.length_c   1.000
_cell.angle_alpha   90.00
_cell.angle_beta   90.00
_cell.angle_gamma   90.00
#
_symmetry.space_group_name_H-M   'P 1'
#
loop_
_entity.id
_entity.type
_entity.pdbx_description
1 polymer ?
#
loop_
_entity_poly.entity_id
_entity_poly.type
_entity_poly.pdbx_seq_one_letter_code
_entity_poly.pdbx_strand_id
1 'polypeptide(L)'
;MSRPNQRGYAIAARSRGPSTVAAVIVAVVVALLALAGCTGLPTTSPVMVGRGVDDYVAPEVRIVVPPPAPGETPEQIVRGFLRAGAAFQDAGEGAPAVATAYLSRGSVDRWRPTSDVTVFDRTSLVGVELLSGDQVQVTVTAVAKIDESGRYREVPPGSTATATFGLSRATGEWRIELPDNGFGLWINTDDFSRVFGSFAIHYPAIGSRTLVPDVRWFPVGPRLVTVLARAQLAGVPGYLKGSVETGFPDGVKLALDAVSVTDGIATVVLSPTASSGDAARRRAMWAQLTSTLIAASGILGVTVEVQGAGRLAVPEVSGPARSVTELGFVKVSSTSPSTGLLRTGSGLRLVDLSRLVQLEQPPVPGAPSSVPELPAGATGLAWSADGASLAALAPEPGALLRWRDRVLLPVPRFATALARPSFDAHGRLWVTGAGLDGAPAVWTINGASPLQVAAEPVSAPWLAGRSVVAVAVSADDTRVVVISRSGTEPDRVDIAGVVRDAAGRPVALATPIREGEALRHAVHAVWIDALTVAVIGAVGAGEPVRPYLVEIGQGIGLRRRGTVDPLDNLLPPTPGARWVVATSGSRGIVVVTLDGAVLVRVGGSWRNVPDATDLGVPPAR
;
A
#
# COMPACT_ATOMS: atom_id res chain seq x y z
N MET A 1 -41.08 113.89 38.30
CA MET A 1 -40.05 113.31 39.18
C MET A 1 -40.56 112.02 39.79
N SER A 2 -39.73 110.99 39.74
CA SER A 2 -39.75 109.69 40.47
C SER A 2 -40.86 108.67 40.18
N ARG A 3 -40.39 107.47 39.78
CA ARG A 3 -41.08 106.31 39.21
C ARG A 3 -42.13 105.64 40.14
N PRO A 4 -43.19 105.03 39.57
CA PRO A 4 -43.95 103.97 40.24
C PRO A 4 -43.58 102.58 39.66
N ASN A 5 -43.57 101.52 40.48
CA ASN A 5 -44.10 100.21 40.04
C ASN A 5 -44.20 99.18 41.18
N GLN A 6 -45.44 98.71 41.33
CA GLN A 6 -45.93 97.37 41.66
C GLN A 6 -45.33 96.58 42.85
N ARG A 7 -46.18 96.38 43.87
CA ARG A 7 -46.09 95.35 44.92
C ARG A 7 -47.10 94.24 44.64
N GLY A 8 -46.75 92.98 44.94
CA GLY A 8 -47.74 92.01 45.43
C GLY A 8 -47.53 90.53 45.05
N TYR A 9 -46.98 89.77 46.00
CA TYR A 9 -47.22 88.35 46.33
C TYR A 9 -46.87 87.22 45.34
N ALA A 10 -46.07 86.27 45.85
CA ALA A 10 -45.70 85.03 45.21
C ALA A 10 -46.72 83.90 45.46
N ILE A 11 -47.27 83.39 44.36
CA ILE A 11 -47.39 81.99 43.88
C ILE A 11 -47.69 80.88 44.92
N ALA A 12 -48.90 80.30 44.79
CA ALA A 12 -49.13 78.85 44.85
C ALA A 12 -50.33 78.50 43.97
N ALA A 13 -50.10 77.83 42.82
CA ALA A 13 -51.16 77.35 41.93
C ALA A 13 -50.95 75.86 41.60
N ARG A 14 -52.04 75.11 41.76
CA ARG A 14 -52.22 73.67 41.54
C ARG A 14 -51.88 73.24 40.11
N SER A 15 -51.17 72.11 39.95
CA SER A 15 -51.19 71.31 38.71
C SER A 15 -51.92 69.98 38.97
N ARG A 16 -53.03 69.79 38.24
CA ARG A 16 -53.84 68.56 38.22
C ARG A 16 -53.04 67.42 37.56
N GLY A 17 -53.06 66.24 38.17
CA GLY A 17 -52.34 65.06 37.71
C GLY A 17 -52.88 64.51 36.38
N PRO A 18 -52.03 63.85 35.57
CA PRO A 18 -52.46 63.21 34.33
C PRO A 18 -53.31 61.98 34.60
N SER A 19 -54.31 61.81 33.73
CA SER A 19 -55.39 60.85 33.76
C SER A 19 -54.91 59.40 33.58
N THR A 20 -55.52 58.52 34.38
CA THR A 20 -55.40 57.04 34.39
C THR A 20 -55.68 56.35 33.05
N VAL A 21 -56.10 57.08 32.02
CA VAL A 21 -56.43 56.52 30.68
C VAL A 21 -55.15 56.27 29.86
N ALA A 22 -54.10 57.09 30.01
CA ALA A 22 -52.85 56.90 29.27
C ALA A 22 -52.07 55.65 29.74
N ALA A 23 -52.12 55.34 31.04
CA ALA A 23 -51.44 54.19 31.61
C ALA A 23 -52.07 52.84 31.18
N VAL A 24 -53.39 52.80 30.99
CA VAL A 24 -54.10 51.59 30.54
C VAL A 24 -53.83 51.31 29.06
N ILE A 25 -53.74 52.34 28.21
CA ILE A 25 -53.43 52.18 26.79
C ILE A 25 -51.98 51.66 26.60
N VAL A 26 -51.03 52.18 27.36
CA VAL A 26 -49.63 51.70 27.30
C VAL A 26 -49.52 50.26 27.79
N ALA A 27 -50.23 49.88 28.86
CA ALA A 27 -50.23 48.50 29.35
C ALA A 27 -50.85 47.51 28.34
N VAL A 28 -51.92 47.89 27.64
CA VAL A 28 -52.55 47.06 26.61
C VAL A 28 -51.66 46.93 25.36
N VAL A 29 -50.98 48.00 24.95
CA VAL A 29 -50.05 47.96 23.80
C VAL A 29 -48.81 47.10 24.11
N VAL A 30 -48.27 47.19 25.34
CA VAL A 30 -47.13 46.35 25.77
C VAL A 30 -47.54 44.88 25.90
N ALA A 31 -48.75 44.58 26.39
CA ALA A 31 -49.27 43.22 26.45
C ALA A 31 -49.53 42.61 25.06
N LEU A 32 -49.99 43.41 24.09
CA LEU A 32 -50.18 42.96 22.69
C LEU A 32 -48.85 42.69 21.98
N LEU A 33 -47.79 43.43 22.29
CA LEU A 33 -46.45 43.19 21.73
C LEU A 33 -45.76 41.95 22.33
N ALA A 34 -46.11 41.57 23.57
CA ALA A 34 -45.57 40.36 24.20
C ALA A 34 -46.14 39.05 23.65
N LEU A 35 -47.30 39.08 22.98
CA LEU A 35 -47.91 37.89 22.35
C LEU A 35 -47.49 37.66 20.88
N ALA A 36 -46.67 38.54 20.28
CA ALA A 36 -46.10 38.33 18.95
C ALA A 36 -44.75 37.57 18.96
N GLY A 37 -44.32 37.07 20.13
CA GLY A 37 -43.07 36.34 20.33
C GLY A 37 -43.12 34.83 20.08
N CYS A 38 -44.03 34.33 19.25
CA CYS A 38 -43.93 32.98 18.72
C CYS A 38 -43.06 33.01 17.46
N THR A 39 -41.78 32.68 17.59
CA THR A 39 -40.93 32.34 16.45
C THR A 39 -41.53 31.12 15.77
N GLY A 40 -42.31 31.32 14.71
CA GLY A 40 -42.70 30.25 13.80
C GLY A 40 -41.45 29.68 13.13
N LEU A 41 -41.24 28.37 13.24
CA LEU A 41 -40.31 27.66 12.35
C LEU A 41 -40.68 28.01 10.90
N PRO A 42 -39.72 28.31 10.01
CA PRO A 42 -40.01 28.57 8.60
C PRO A 42 -40.78 27.37 8.03
N THR A 43 -42.04 27.56 7.65
CA THR A 43 -42.86 26.51 7.01
C THR A 43 -42.55 26.34 5.52
N THR A 44 -41.64 27.17 5.00
CA THR A 44 -41.10 27.10 3.65
C THR A 44 -39.58 27.18 3.70
N SER A 45 -38.93 26.03 3.89
CA SER A 45 -37.60 25.86 3.32
C SER A 45 -37.77 25.67 1.80
N PRO A 46 -36.80 26.09 0.96
CA PRO A 46 -36.69 25.47 -0.35
C PRO A 46 -36.76 23.96 -0.17
N VAL A 47 -37.54 23.27 -1.00
CA VAL A 47 -37.44 21.81 -1.08
C VAL A 47 -36.06 21.54 -1.64
N MET A 48 -35.07 21.40 -0.76
CA MET A 48 -33.82 20.75 -1.09
C MET A 48 -34.22 19.31 -1.38
N VAL A 49 -33.98 18.85 -2.60
CA VAL A 49 -34.12 17.43 -2.92
C VAL A 49 -33.23 16.70 -1.92
N GLY A 50 -33.85 16.07 -0.93
CA GLY A 50 -33.16 15.15 -0.05
C GLY A 50 -32.55 14.07 -0.93
N ARG A 51 -31.32 13.70 -0.61
CA ARG A 51 -30.66 12.55 -1.22
C ARG A 51 -31.62 11.36 -1.26
N GLY A 52 -31.57 10.60 -2.34
CA GLY A 52 -32.43 9.43 -2.50
C GLY A 52 -32.24 8.51 -1.30
N VAL A 53 -33.29 7.80 -0.90
CA VAL A 53 -33.23 6.81 0.19
C VAL A 53 -32.18 5.71 -0.12
N ASP A 54 -31.76 5.61 -1.38
CA ASP A 54 -30.75 4.68 -1.91
C ASP A 54 -29.35 5.31 -2.13
N ASP A 55 -29.11 6.58 -1.76
CA ASP A 55 -27.76 7.18 -1.83
C ASP A 55 -26.85 6.56 -0.76
N TYR A 56 -25.92 5.71 -1.20
CA TYR A 56 -24.91 5.12 -0.33
C TYR A 56 -23.92 6.20 0.16
N VAL A 57 -23.99 6.53 1.45
CA VAL A 57 -23.00 7.36 2.14
C VAL A 57 -22.04 6.44 2.88
N ALA A 58 -20.82 6.31 2.39
CA ALA A 58 -19.76 5.65 3.15
C ALA A 58 -19.59 6.37 4.51
N PRO A 59 -19.54 5.65 5.64
CA PRO A 59 -19.34 6.29 6.94
C PRO A 59 -17.99 7.03 6.95
N GLU A 60 -18.04 8.36 7.08
CA GLU A 60 -16.85 9.22 7.15
C GLU A 60 -16.26 9.18 8.56
N VAL A 61 -14.99 8.78 8.68
CA VAL A 61 -14.21 9.07 9.89
C VAL A 61 -13.89 10.56 9.87
N ARG A 62 -14.75 11.37 10.50
CA ARG A 62 -14.55 12.82 10.57
C ARG A 62 -13.56 13.18 11.67
N ILE A 63 -12.46 13.85 11.30
CA ILE A 63 -11.46 14.32 12.26
C ILE A 63 -11.79 15.78 12.59
N VAL A 64 -12.32 16.00 13.79
CA VAL A 64 -12.65 17.36 14.25
C VAL A 64 -11.41 18.04 14.80
N VAL A 65 -11.00 19.12 14.13
CA VAL A 65 -9.85 19.96 14.50
C VAL A 65 -10.28 21.42 14.60
N PRO A 66 -9.78 22.17 15.60
CA PRO A 66 -10.08 23.59 15.73
C PRO A 66 -9.23 24.46 14.78
N PRO A 67 -9.75 25.62 14.31
CA PRO A 67 -8.95 26.67 13.69
C PRO A 67 -8.00 27.32 14.72
N PRO A 68 -7.01 28.14 14.28
CA PRO A 68 -6.08 28.81 15.21
C PRO A 68 -6.84 29.72 16.18
N ALA A 69 -6.52 29.63 17.48
CA ALA A 69 -7.07 30.53 18.49
C ALA A 69 -6.36 31.90 18.45
N PRO A 70 -7.05 33.00 18.81
CA PRO A 70 -6.42 34.31 18.93
C PRO A 70 -5.26 34.31 19.93
N GLY A 71 -4.14 34.96 19.57
CA GLY A 71 -2.97 35.09 20.42
C GLY A 71 -2.09 33.84 20.51
N GLU A 72 -2.32 32.80 19.69
CA GLU A 72 -1.42 31.64 19.63
C GLU A 72 0.01 32.05 19.26
N THR A 73 0.97 31.48 19.98
CA THR A 73 2.40 31.61 19.69
C THR A 73 2.75 30.99 18.33
N PRO A 74 3.88 31.39 17.71
CA PRO A 74 4.28 30.80 16.44
C PRO A 74 4.39 29.26 16.46
N GLU A 75 4.90 28.70 17.56
CA GLU A 75 5.03 27.27 17.75
C GLU A 75 3.66 26.59 17.91
N GLN A 76 2.69 27.26 18.53
CA GLN A 76 1.30 26.75 18.62
C GLN A 76 0.63 26.76 17.24
N ILE A 77 0.80 27.82 16.45
CA ILE A 77 0.28 27.91 15.07
C ILE A 77 0.83 26.77 14.21
N VAL A 78 2.14 26.50 14.28
CA VAL A 78 2.78 25.42 13.51
C VAL A 78 2.30 24.04 13.95
N ARG A 79 2.21 23.77 15.26
CA ARG A 79 1.64 22.51 15.76
C ARG A 79 0.17 22.34 15.38
N GLY A 80 -0.60 23.43 15.44
CA GLY A 80 -2.01 23.47 15.04
C GLY A 80 -2.19 23.16 13.56
N PHE A 81 -1.35 23.70 12.68
CA PHE A 81 -1.35 23.38 11.25
C PHE A 81 -1.09 21.89 10.98
N LEU A 82 -0.06 21.31 11.60
CA LEU A 82 0.25 19.88 11.45
C LEU A 82 -0.90 18.98 11.94
N ARG A 83 -1.51 19.33 13.08
CA ARG A 83 -2.67 18.62 13.62
C ARG A 83 -3.89 18.77 12.71
N ALA A 84 -4.17 19.99 12.24
CA ALA A 84 -5.29 20.28 11.36
C ALA A 84 -5.15 19.61 9.98
N GLY A 85 -3.91 19.31 9.57
CA GLY A 85 -3.62 18.55 8.35
C GLY A 85 -4.30 17.18 8.30
N ALA A 86 -4.56 16.53 9.44
CA ALA A 86 -5.30 15.26 9.48
C ALA A 86 -6.73 15.36 8.89
N ALA A 87 -7.33 16.55 8.93
CA ALA A 87 -8.64 16.84 8.36
C ALA A 87 -8.56 17.51 6.98
N PHE A 88 -7.50 17.25 6.19
CA PHE A 88 -7.30 17.88 4.87
C PHE A 88 -8.42 17.58 3.87
N GLN A 89 -9.16 16.49 4.06
CA GLN A 89 -10.30 16.12 3.22
C GLN A 89 -11.62 16.78 3.66
N ASP A 90 -11.70 17.27 4.90
CA ASP A 90 -12.89 17.89 5.50
C ASP A 90 -13.04 19.36 5.04
N ALA A 91 -12.92 19.57 3.73
CA ALA A 91 -13.48 20.71 3.05
C ALA A 91 -14.98 20.45 2.90
N GLY A 92 -15.79 20.92 3.86
CA GLY A 92 -17.27 20.88 3.72
C GLY A 92 -17.74 21.51 2.40
N GLU A 93 -19.02 21.42 2.05
CA GLU A 93 -19.60 21.96 0.80
C GLU A 93 -19.06 23.38 0.45
N GLY A 94 -17.98 23.45 -0.36
CA GLY A 94 -17.33 24.69 -0.77
C GLY A 94 -16.40 25.39 0.24
N ALA A 95 -16.18 24.85 1.46
CA ALA A 95 -15.30 25.46 2.46
C ALA A 95 -13.86 24.92 2.36
N PRO A 96 -12.80 25.74 2.58
CA PRO A 96 -11.44 25.25 2.60
C PRO A 96 -11.17 24.42 3.86
N ALA A 97 -10.24 23.45 3.77
CA ALA A 97 -9.86 22.63 4.92
C ALA A 97 -9.32 23.50 6.08
N VAL A 98 -9.61 23.11 7.33
CA VAL A 98 -9.28 23.91 8.53
C VAL A 98 -7.80 24.28 8.62
N ALA A 99 -6.89 23.41 8.16
CA ALA A 99 -5.46 23.68 8.13
C ALA A 99 -5.09 24.95 7.34
N THR A 100 -5.87 25.31 6.32
CA THR A 100 -5.64 26.54 5.54
C THR A 100 -5.81 27.81 6.37
N ALA A 101 -6.57 27.77 7.48
CA ALA A 101 -6.74 28.91 8.39
C ALA A 101 -5.44 29.28 9.13
N TYR A 102 -4.49 28.35 9.23
CA TYR A 102 -3.16 28.58 9.81
C TYR A 102 -2.18 29.21 8.82
N LEU A 103 -2.50 29.19 7.52
CA LEU A 103 -1.61 29.65 6.45
C LEU A 103 -1.76 31.14 6.15
N SER A 104 -0.68 31.78 5.69
CA SER A 104 -0.75 33.10 5.07
C SER A 104 -1.47 33.01 3.73
N ARG A 105 -2.09 34.11 3.27
CA ARG A 105 -2.89 34.12 2.03
C ARG A 105 -2.10 33.60 0.81
N GLY A 106 -0.82 33.96 0.70
CA GLY A 106 0.06 33.52 -0.40
C GLY A 106 0.49 32.04 -0.32
N SER A 107 0.20 31.37 0.79
CA SER A 107 0.62 29.99 1.04
C SER A 107 -0.49 28.96 0.85
N VAL A 108 -1.76 29.38 0.76
CA VAL A 108 -2.90 28.46 0.65
C VAL A 108 -2.76 27.51 -0.55
N ASP A 109 -2.42 28.05 -1.74
CA ASP A 109 -2.25 27.25 -2.97
C ASP A 109 -0.94 26.44 -3.02
N ARG A 110 0.00 26.75 -2.10
CA ARG A 110 1.28 26.03 -1.96
C ARG A 110 1.13 24.75 -1.14
N TRP A 111 0.06 24.65 -0.35
CA TRP A 111 -0.23 23.45 0.40
C TRP A 111 -0.92 22.42 -0.50
N ARG A 112 -0.22 21.30 -0.74
CA ARG A 112 -0.66 20.22 -1.63
C ARG A 112 -0.63 18.89 -0.87
N PRO A 113 -1.66 18.59 -0.05
CA PRO A 113 -1.64 17.49 0.92
C PRO A 113 -1.35 16.12 0.32
N THR A 114 -1.69 15.90 -0.96
CA THR A 114 -1.54 14.61 -1.64
C THR A 114 -0.36 14.57 -2.61
N SER A 115 0.49 15.60 -2.64
CA SER A 115 1.67 15.63 -3.53
C SER A 115 2.89 14.93 -2.92
N ASP A 116 3.03 15.01 -1.61
CA ASP A 116 4.00 14.29 -0.79
C ASP A 116 3.38 14.14 0.60
N VAL A 117 3.47 12.95 1.18
CA VAL A 117 2.99 12.69 2.54
C VAL A 117 4.13 12.12 3.36
N THR A 118 4.45 12.77 4.48
CA THR A 118 5.35 12.22 5.49
C THR A 118 4.51 11.66 6.64
N VAL A 119 4.60 10.35 6.85
CA VAL A 119 3.96 9.68 7.99
C VAL A 119 4.98 9.63 9.12
N PHE A 120 4.62 10.14 10.30
CA PHE A 120 5.51 10.18 11.46
C PHE A 120 4.94 9.45 12.67
N ASP A 121 5.82 8.95 13.53
CA ASP A 121 5.45 8.20 14.72
C ASP A 121 4.68 9.09 15.72
N ARG A 122 3.45 8.71 16.07
CA ARG A 122 2.63 9.44 17.05
C ARG A 122 3.25 9.49 18.45
N THR A 123 4.08 8.50 18.81
CA THR A 123 4.69 8.43 20.14
C THR A 123 5.92 9.32 20.27
N SER A 124 6.49 9.76 19.15
CA SER A 124 7.58 10.72 19.13
C SER A 124 7.05 12.15 19.25
N LEU A 125 7.75 12.98 20.03
CA LEU A 125 7.43 14.40 20.13
C LEU A 125 7.77 15.11 18.81
N VAL A 126 6.87 15.98 18.36
CA VAL A 126 7.16 16.91 17.26
C VAL A 126 8.05 18.02 17.81
N GLY A 127 9.31 18.02 17.38
CA GLY A 127 10.27 19.08 17.70
C GLY A 127 9.89 20.34 16.95
N VAL A 128 9.73 21.46 17.67
CA VAL A 128 9.40 22.77 17.08
C VAL A 128 10.33 23.78 17.72
N GLU A 129 11.17 24.41 16.90
CA GLU A 129 12.20 25.36 17.32
C GLU A 129 12.02 26.67 16.57
N LEU A 130 11.98 27.79 17.30
CA LEU A 130 11.97 29.12 16.73
C LEU A 130 13.39 29.50 16.30
N LEU A 131 13.54 29.87 15.04
CA LEU A 131 14.79 30.36 14.46
C LEU A 131 14.80 31.89 14.38
N SER A 132 15.96 32.47 14.10
CA SER A 132 16.07 33.90 13.80
C SER A 132 15.32 34.27 12.51
N GLY A 133 14.70 35.45 12.46
CA GLY A 133 14.05 35.97 11.25
C GLY A 133 12.64 35.46 11.00
N ASP A 134 11.84 35.33 12.07
CA ASP A 134 10.43 34.87 12.01
C ASP A 134 10.28 33.52 11.28
N GLN A 135 11.13 32.56 11.62
CA GLN A 135 11.10 31.21 11.07
C GLN A 135 10.94 30.17 12.17
N VAL A 136 10.29 29.05 11.85
CA VAL A 136 10.18 27.89 12.74
C VAL A 136 10.65 26.66 12.01
N GLN A 137 11.56 25.90 12.63
CA GLN A 137 11.94 24.58 12.19
C GLN A 137 11.11 23.53 12.91
N VAL A 138 10.61 22.56 12.14
CA VAL A 138 9.89 21.41 12.66
C VAL A 138 10.64 20.14 12.31
N THR A 139 10.78 19.25 13.28
CA THR A 139 11.39 17.93 13.11
C THR A 139 10.47 16.84 13.65
N VAL A 140 10.28 15.78 12.87
CA VAL A 140 9.48 14.60 13.24
C VAL A 140 10.28 13.32 13.00
N THR A 141 10.00 12.27 13.77
CA THR A 141 10.49 10.91 13.50
C THR A 141 9.64 10.29 12.40
N ALA A 142 10.15 10.28 11.17
CA ALA A 142 9.47 9.73 10.01
C ALA A 142 9.49 8.19 10.04
N VAL A 143 8.37 7.58 9.68
CA VAL A 143 8.23 6.12 9.55
C VAL A 143 7.91 5.70 8.13
N ALA A 144 7.31 6.58 7.33
CA ALA A 144 7.10 6.34 5.91
C ALA A 144 6.93 7.64 5.11
N LYS A 145 7.07 7.53 3.79
CA LYS A 145 6.73 8.55 2.81
C LYS A 145 5.77 8.01 1.76
N ILE A 146 4.91 8.88 1.24
CA ILE A 146 4.02 8.58 0.11
C ILE A 146 4.21 9.66 -0.94
N ASP A 147 4.51 9.24 -2.17
CA ASP A 147 4.65 10.16 -3.29
C ASP A 147 3.29 10.52 -3.93
N GLU A 148 3.30 11.44 -4.89
CA GLU A 148 2.10 11.89 -5.63
C GLU A 148 1.34 10.76 -6.33
N SER A 149 2.00 9.63 -6.63
CA SER A 149 1.37 8.49 -7.26
C SER A 149 0.60 7.63 -6.25
N GLY A 150 0.79 7.87 -4.95
CA GLY A 150 0.28 7.06 -3.85
C GLY A 150 1.24 5.95 -3.43
N ARG A 151 2.50 5.92 -3.89
CA ARG A 151 3.42 4.83 -3.52
C ARG A 151 3.96 5.06 -2.11
N TYR A 152 3.63 4.15 -1.21
CA TYR A 152 4.14 4.12 0.15
C TYR A 152 5.51 3.48 0.21
N ARG A 153 6.42 4.11 0.94
CA ARG A 153 7.78 3.66 1.22
C ARG A 153 8.05 3.83 2.70
N GLU A 154 8.27 2.72 3.41
CA GLU A 154 8.77 2.75 4.78
C GLU A 154 10.18 3.33 4.81
N VAL A 155 10.55 4.08 5.86
CA VAL A 155 11.92 4.56 6.05
C VAL A 155 12.58 3.83 7.22
N PRO A 156 13.92 3.77 7.29
CA PRO A 156 14.61 3.10 8.39
C PRO A 156 14.20 3.64 9.77
N PRO A 157 14.12 2.80 10.82
CA PRO A 157 13.84 3.24 12.17
C PRO A 157 14.79 4.34 12.63
N GLY A 158 14.24 5.37 13.28
CA GLY A 158 14.99 6.54 13.73
C GLY A 158 15.24 7.61 12.65
N SER A 159 14.70 7.44 11.44
CA SER A 159 14.77 8.47 10.40
C SER A 159 14.03 9.74 10.85
N THR A 160 14.61 10.90 10.58
CA THR A 160 14.00 12.21 10.87
C THR A 160 13.63 12.93 9.59
N ALA A 161 12.50 13.63 9.59
CA ALA A 161 12.14 14.60 8.56
C ALA A 161 12.08 16.00 9.18
N THR A 162 12.61 16.99 8.46
CA THR A 162 12.67 18.38 8.91
C THR A 162 12.09 19.31 7.85
N ALA A 163 11.34 20.33 8.29
CA ALA A 163 10.81 21.40 7.46
C ALA A 163 11.01 22.74 8.16
N THR A 164 11.29 23.79 7.38
CA THR A 164 11.38 25.17 7.89
C THR A 164 10.23 25.97 7.31
N PHE A 165 9.49 26.64 8.18
CA PHE A 165 8.38 27.51 7.83
C PHE A 165 8.72 28.97 8.13
N GLY A 166 8.32 29.87 7.24
CA GLY A 166 8.29 31.29 7.54
C GLY A 166 7.04 31.63 8.35
N LEU A 167 7.05 32.79 9.00
CA LEU A 167 5.92 33.31 9.76
C LEU A 167 5.65 34.75 9.36
N SER A 168 4.38 35.08 9.29
CA SER A 168 3.91 36.44 9.02
C SER A 168 2.73 36.76 9.92
N ARG A 169 2.45 38.05 10.11
CA ARG A 169 1.27 38.50 10.85
C ARG A 169 0.17 38.91 9.89
N ALA A 170 -1.02 38.35 10.07
CA ALA A 170 -2.25 38.78 9.41
C ALA A 170 -3.23 39.26 10.48
N THR A 171 -3.65 40.53 10.39
CA THR A 171 -4.57 41.15 11.37
C THR A 171 -4.12 40.97 12.84
N GLY A 172 -2.81 41.06 13.09
CA GLY A 172 -2.21 40.89 14.43
C GLY A 172 -1.89 39.44 14.82
N GLU A 173 -2.45 38.45 14.11
CA GLU A 173 -2.30 37.02 14.40
C GLU A 173 -1.23 36.37 13.53
N TRP A 174 -0.52 35.38 14.07
CA TRP A 174 0.53 34.64 13.34
C TRP A 174 -0.05 33.69 12.29
N ARG A 175 0.60 33.62 11.12
CA ARG A 175 0.26 32.74 9.99
C ARG A 175 1.53 32.17 9.36
N ILE A 176 1.42 30.96 8.85
CA ILE A 176 2.54 30.20 8.28
C ILE A 176 2.76 30.60 6.82
N GLU A 177 4.01 30.89 6.48
CA GLU A 177 4.48 31.00 5.10
C GLU A 177 5.15 29.68 4.68
N LEU A 178 4.54 29.01 3.70
CA LEU A 178 5.07 27.76 3.17
C LEU A 178 6.18 28.02 2.16
N PRO A 179 7.15 27.08 2.03
CA PRO A 179 8.20 27.14 1.01
C PRO A 179 7.65 27.38 -0.41
N ASP A 180 8.42 28.08 -1.24
CA ASP A 180 8.00 28.42 -2.61
C ASP A 180 7.78 27.19 -3.50
N ASN A 181 8.46 26.07 -3.21
CA ASN A 181 8.26 24.79 -3.88
C ASN A 181 7.05 23.99 -3.37
N GLY A 182 6.30 24.53 -2.41
CA GLY A 182 5.12 23.90 -1.83
C GLY A 182 5.41 23.05 -0.59
N PHE A 183 4.33 22.58 0.04
CA PHE A 183 4.41 21.69 1.20
C PHE A 183 3.35 20.60 1.14
N GLY A 184 3.76 19.37 1.42
CA GLY A 184 2.91 18.18 1.48
C GLY A 184 2.13 18.05 2.79
N LEU A 185 1.61 16.86 3.06
CA LEU A 185 0.96 16.52 4.32
C LEU A 185 1.95 15.83 5.27
N TRP A 186 2.05 16.31 6.50
CA TRP A 186 2.72 15.59 7.58
C TRP A 186 1.65 15.08 8.54
N ILE A 187 1.56 13.76 8.71
CA ILE A 187 0.47 13.11 9.45
C ILE A 187 1.01 12.02 10.37
N ASN A 188 0.47 11.92 11.59
CA ASN A 188 0.90 10.88 12.52
C ASN A 188 0.30 9.51 12.14
N THR A 189 0.91 8.43 12.63
CA THR A 189 0.51 7.04 12.31
C THR A 189 -0.95 6.69 12.57
N ASP A 190 -1.59 7.27 13.59
CA ASP A 190 -2.98 6.95 13.94
C ASP A 190 -3.96 7.65 13.00
N ASP A 191 -3.76 8.95 12.75
CA ASP A 191 -4.60 9.70 11.82
C ASP A 191 -4.43 9.19 10.39
N PHE A 192 -3.20 8.84 10.00
CA PHE A 192 -2.94 8.20 8.71
C PHE A 192 -3.75 6.92 8.53
N SER A 193 -3.82 6.08 9.57
CA SER A 193 -4.60 4.82 9.53
C SER A 193 -6.12 5.03 9.49
N ARG A 194 -6.60 6.26 9.75
CA ARG A 194 -8.02 6.63 9.69
C ARG A 194 -8.42 7.21 8.34
N VAL A 195 -7.55 8.03 7.73
CA VAL A 195 -7.90 8.83 6.53
C VAL A 195 -7.24 8.35 5.25
N PHE A 196 -6.30 7.39 5.32
CA PHE A 196 -5.75 6.72 4.14
C PHE A 196 -6.03 5.22 4.15
N GLY A 197 -6.17 4.67 2.95
CA GLY A 197 -6.34 3.24 2.70
C GLY A 197 -5.44 2.78 1.55
N SER A 198 -5.00 1.54 1.63
CA SER A 198 -4.25 0.88 0.56
C SER A 198 -5.20 0.24 -0.46
N PHE A 199 -4.98 0.51 -1.74
CA PHE A 199 -5.75 -0.04 -2.86
C PHE A 199 -4.80 -0.55 -3.95
N ALA A 200 -5.16 -1.63 -4.61
CA ALA A 200 -4.39 -2.16 -5.73
C ALA A 200 -4.88 -1.56 -7.05
N ILE A 201 -3.96 -0.99 -7.82
CA ILE A 201 -4.14 -0.67 -9.24
C ILE A 201 -3.72 -1.90 -10.03
N HIS A 202 -4.55 -2.33 -10.99
CA HIS A 202 -4.36 -3.61 -11.66
C HIS A 202 -3.88 -3.44 -13.09
N TYR A 203 -2.95 -4.31 -13.50
CA TYR A 203 -2.42 -4.35 -14.86
C TYR A 203 -2.44 -5.78 -15.39
N PRO A 204 -2.92 -6.04 -16.62
CA PRO A 204 -2.82 -7.35 -17.25
C PRO A 204 -1.35 -7.76 -17.46
N ALA A 205 -0.99 -8.96 -16.99
CA ALA A 205 0.30 -9.56 -17.31
C ALA A 205 0.35 -9.93 -18.79
N ILE A 206 1.45 -9.58 -19.46
CA ILE A 206 1.63 -9.77 -20.92
C ILE A 206 1.44 -11.24 -21.29
N GLY A 207 0.63 -11.51 -22.32
CA GLY A 207 0.38 -12.86 -22.82
C GLY A 207 -0.54 -13.71 -21.92
N SER A 208 -1.14 -13.12 -20.89
CA SER A 208 -2.05 -13.80 -19.96
C SER A 208 -3.35 -13.03 -19.76
N ARG A 209 -4.30 -13.64 -19.03
CA ARG A 209 -5.49 -12.95 -18.51
C ARG A 209 -5.46 -12.78 -17.00
N THR A 210 -4.26 -12.75 -16.43
CA THR A 210 -4.01 -12.51 -15.02
C THR A 210 -3.80 -11.01 -14.81
N LEU A 211 -4.43 -10.46 -13.76
CA LEU A 211 -4.18 -9.09 -13.32
C LEU A 211 -3.15 -9.06 -12.20
N VAL A 212 -2.14 -8.21 -12.35
CA VAL A 212 -1.06 -7.99 -11.39
C VAL A 212 -1.36 -6.71 -10.58
N PRO A 213 -1.37 -6.79 -9.25
CA PRO A 213 -1.65 -5.64 -8.40
C PRO A 213 -0.40 -4.75 -8.17
N ASP A 214 -0.61 -3.44 -8.20
CA ASP A 214 0.30 -2.37 -7.79
C ASP A 214 -0.34 -1.60 -6.63
N VAL A 215 0.12 -1.86 -5.40
CA VAL A 215 -0.49 -1.30 -4.18
C VAL A 215 -0.10 0.16 -3.98
N ARG A 216 -1.10 1.01 -3.73
CA ARG A 216 -0.97 2.45 -3.52
C ARG A 216 -1.87 2.91 -2.39
N TRP A 217 -1.47 3.97 -1.71
CA TRP A 217 -2.23 4.59 -0.62
C TRP A 217 -2.94 5.84 -1.13
N PHE A 218 -4.24 5.87 -0.91
CA PHE A 218 -5.08 7.00 -1.28
C PHE A 218 -5.87 7.51 -0.07
N PRO A 219 -6.16 8.82 -0.03
CA PRO A 219 -7.12 9.37 0.91
C PRO A 219 -8.49 8.70 0.75
N VAL A 220 -9.06 8.20 1.85
CA VAL A 220 -10.40 7.58 1.88
C VAL A 220 -11.43 8.67 2.07
N GLY A 221 -12.44 8.74 1.21
CA GLY A 221 -13.48 9.77 1.30
C GLY A 221 -14.34 9.84 0.04
N PRO A 222 -15.19 10.87 -0.12
CA PRO A 222 -16.18 10.96 -1.19
C PRO A 222 -15.60 10.88 -2.61
N ARG A 223 -14.33 11.28 -2.80
CA ARG A 223 -13.66 11.29 -4.10
C ARG A 223 -12.87 10.02 -4.42
N LEU A 224 -12.86 9.02 -3.53
CA LEU A 224 -12.01 7.83 -3.65
C LEU A 224 -12.18 7.12 -4.99
N VAL A 225 -13.41 6.85 -5.42
CA VAL A 225 -13.70 6.14 -6.69
C VAL A 225 -13.12 6.89 -7.88
N THR A 226 -13.25 8.22 -7.89
CA THR A 226 -12.66 9.06 -8.95
C THR A 226 -11.13 9.04 -8.91
N VAL A 227 -10.53 9.09 -7.72
CA VAL A 227 -9.07 9.00 -7.53
C VAL A 227 -8.53 7.66 -8.04
N LEU A 228 -9.19 6.55 -7.69
CA LEU A 228 -8.81 5.21 -8.15
C LEU A 228 -8.94 5.06 -9.67
N ALA A 229 -10.00 5.59 -10.28
CA ALA A 229 -10.17 5.57 -11.73
C ALA A 229 -9.04 6.35 -12.43
N ARG A 230 -8.68 7.54 -11.92
CA ARG A 230 -7.55 8.33 -12.44
C ARG A 230 -6.22 7.61 -12.27
N ALA A 231 -5.99 6.98 -11.13
CA ALA A 231 -4.79 6.19 -10.89
C ALA A 231 -4.69 4.99 -11.85
N GLN A 232 -5.81 4.34 -12.16
CA GLN A 232 -5.87 3.21 -13.10
C GLN A 232 -5.59 3.62 -14.56
N LEU A 233 -5.96 4.85 -14.93
CA LEU A 233 -5.68 5.43 -16.25
C LEU A 233 -4.21 5.84 -16.42
N ALA A 234 -3.44 5.93 -15.33
CA ALA A 234 -2.02 6.24 -15.41
C ALA A 234 -1.23 5.10 -16.06
N GLY A 235 -0.06 5.44 -16.60
CA GLY A 235 0.83 4.47 -17.25
C GLY A 235 1.32 3.36 -16.32
N VAL A 236 1.81 2.28 -16.92
CA VAL A 236 2.43 1.15 -16.19
C VAL A 236 3.60 1.66 -15.34
N PRO A 237 3.68 1.32 -14.04
CA PRO A 237 4.77 1.76 -13.19
C PRO A 237 6.10 1.15 -13.65
N GLY A 238 7.20 1.88 -13.46
CA GLY A 238 8.52 1.50 -13.97
C GLY A 238 8.97 0.08 -13.60
N TYR A 239 8.62 -0.39 -12.39
CA TYR A 239 8.98 -1.74 -11.93
C TYR A 239 8.18 -2.87 -12.54
N LEU A 240 7.08 -2.60 -13.24
CA LEU A 240 6.32 -3.61 -14.00
C LEU A 240 6.49 -3.43 -15.52
N LYS A 241 7.32 -2.48 -15.95
CA LYS A 241 7.50 -2.18 -17.37
C LYS A 241 8.04 -3.41 -18.11
N GLY A 242 7.32 -3.83 -19.15
CA GLY A 242 7.69 -5.00 -19.96
C GLY A 242 7.29 -6.36 -19.37
N SER A 243 6.69 -6.39 -18.17
CA SER A 243 6.08 -7.60 -17.60
C SER A 243 4.54 -7.53 -17.63
N VAL A 244 3.99 -6.32 -17.56
CA VAL A 244 2.55 -6.04 -17.71
C VAL A 244 2.29 -5.06 -18.84
N GLU A 245 1.05 -5.02 -19.30
CA GLU A 245 0.57 -4.05 -20.27
C GLU A 245 -0.60 -3.24 -19.70
N THR A 246 -1.13 -2.32 -20.51
CA THR A 246 -2.34 -1.57 -20.16
C THR A 246 -3.31 -1.61 -21.33
N GLY A 247 -4.59 -1.82 -21.01
CA GLY A 247 -5.67 -1.75 -21.98
C GLY A 247 -5.87 -0.34 -22.51
N PHE A 248 -5.50 0.70 -21.77
CA PHE A 248 -5.75 2.08 -22.16
C PHE A 248 -4.85 2.51 -23.33
N PRO A 249 -5.43 3.03 -24.43
CA PRO A 249 -4.69 3.79 -25.44
C PRO A 249 -4.02 5.04 -24.85
N ASP A 250 -2.95 5.49 -25.49
CA ASP A 250 -2.27 6.72 -25.10
C ASP A 250 -3.22 7.92 -25.16
N GLY A 251 -3.19 8.75 -24.12
CA GLY A 251 -4.00 9.97 -24.03
C GLY A 251 -5.46 9.77 -23.61
N VAL A 252 -5.90 8.54 -23.27
CA VAL A 252 -7.23 8.33 -22.67
C VAL A 252 -7.31 9.03 -21.32
N LYS A 253 -8.42 9.73 -21.10
CA LYS A 253 -8.75 10.43 -19.86
C LYS A 253 -10.20 10.17 -19.47
N LEU A 254 -10.57 10.52 -18.24
CA LEU A 254 -11.98 10.69 -17.89
C LEU A 254 -12.54 11.85 -18.72
N ALA A 255 -13.70 11.64 -19.34
CA ALA A 255 -14.42 12.70 -20.06
C ALA A 255 -15.15 13.66 -19.11
N LEU A 256 -15.46 13.19 -17.90
CA LEU A 256 -16.04 13.97 -16.82
C LEU A 256 -15.03 14.10 -15.68
N ASP A 257 -15.16 15.15 -14.87
CA ASP A 257 -14.27 15.37 -13.73
C ASP A 257 -14.41 14.31 -12.63
N ALA A 258 -15.54 13.60 -12.59
CA ALA A 258 -15.84 12.60 -11.57
C ALA A 258 -16.44 11.33 -12.17
N VAL A 259 -16.22 10.20 -11.48
CA VAL A 259 -16.93 8.94 -11.69
C VAL A 259 -18.24 9.01 -10.90
N SER A 260 -19.37 8.80 -11.56
CA SER A 260 -20.68 8.73 -10.92
C SER A 260 -20.92 7.34 -10.32
N VAL A 261 -21.56 7.29 -9.15
CA VAL A 261 -21.95 6.04 -8.49
C VAL A 261 -23.46 6.08 -8.23
N THR A 262 -24.18 5.07 -8.69
CA THR A 262 -25.63 4.92 -8.48
C THR A 262 -25.92 3.45 -8.18
N ASP A 263 -26.62 3.16 -7.08
CA ASP A 263 -26.95 1.79 -6.63
C ASP A 263 -25.72 0.86 -6.56
N GLY A 264 -24.59 1.41 -6.13
CA GLY A 264 -23.30 0.71 -6.07
C GLY A 264 -22.64 0.44 -7.43
N ILE A 265 -23.17 0.96 -8.53
CA ILE A 265 -22.56 0.86 -9.86
C ILE A 265 -21.75 2.13 -10.15
N ALA A 266 -20.44 1.97 -10.33
CA ALA A 266 -19.56 3.04 -10.77
C ALA A 266 -19.59 3.16 -12.31
N THR A 267 -20.02 4.31 -12.83
CA THR A 267 -20.02 4.60 -14.27
C THR A 267 -18.84 5.49 -14.62
N VAL A 268 -17.89 4.92 -15.38
CA VAL A 268 -16.66 5.59 -15.82
C VAL A 268 -16.83 6.03 -17.27
N VAL A 269 -16.97 7.34 -17.49
CA VAL A 269 -17.05 7.92 -18.83
C VAL A 269 -15.67 8.34 -19.30
N LEU A 270 -15.18 7.71 -20.37
CA LEU A 270 -13.87 7.94 -20.95
C LEU A 270 -13.94 8.83 -22.20
N SER A 271 -12.84 9.51 -22.51
CA SER A 271 -12.66 10.27 -23.75
C SER A 271 -12.83 9.39 -25.01
N PRO A 272 -13.23 9.94 -26.17
CA PRO A 272 -13.46 9.18 -27.42
C PRO A 272 -12.34 8.22 -27.83
N THR A 273 -11.07 8.55 -27.52
CA THR A 273 -9.89 7.72 -27.79
C THR A 273 -9.98 6.32 -27.18
N ALA A 274 -10.78 6.12 -26.12
CA ALA A 274 -10.98 4.82 -25.48
C ALA A 274 -11.69 3.79 -26.37
N SER A 275 -12.39 4.22 -27.43
CA SER A 275 -12.97 3.29 -28.42
C SER A 275 -11.93 2.70 -29.37
N SER A 276 -10.70 3.21 -29.38
CA SER A 276 -9.62 2.68 -30.23
C SER A 276 -9.11 1.32 -29.72
N GLY A 277 -8.65 0.49 -30.66
CA GLY A 277 -8.20 -0.87 -30.38
C GLY A 277 -9.27 -1.95 -30.61
N ASP A 278 -8.87 -3.20 -30.43
CA ASP A 278 -9.74 -4.37 -30.64
C ASP A 278 -10.57 -4.71 -29.39
N ALA A 279 -11.41 -5.75 -29.51
CA ALA A 279 -12.24 -6.20 -28.39
C ALA A 279 -11.41 -6.72 -27.20
N ALA A 280 -10.21 -7.27 -27.44
CA ALA A 280 -9.34 -7.74 -26.37
C ALA A 280 -8.81 -6.57 -25.53
N ARG A 281 -8.35 -5.49 -26.17
CA ARG A 281 -7.89 -4.27 -25.51
C ARG A 281 -9.02 -3.59 -24.73
N ARG A 282 -10.22 -3.48 -25.31
CA ARG A 282 -11.40 -2.94 -24.61
C ARG A 282 -11.80 -3.78 -23.39
N ARG A 283 -11.68 -5.10 -23.48
CA ARG A 283 -11.91 -6.02 -22.35
C ARG A 283 -10.87 -5.84 -21.26
N ALA A 284 -9.60 -5.64 -21.61
CA ALA A 284 -8.54 -5.33 -20.65
C ALA A 284 -8.79 -4.00 -19.91
N MET A 285 -9.19 -2.93 -20.62
CA MET A 285 -9.57 -1.66 -19.99
C MET A 285 -10.67 -1.84 -18.94
N TRP A 286 -11.73 -2.57 -19.30
CA TRP A 286 -12.83 -2.84 -18.39
C TRP A 286 -12.36 -3.67 -17.20
N ALA A 287 -11.55 -4.70 -17.42
CA ALA A 287 -11.07 -5.58 -16.35
C ALA A 287 -10.21 -4.84 -15.34
N GLN A 288 -9.35 -3.94 -15.81
CA GLN A 288 -8.54 -3.08 -14.96
C GLN A 288 -9.40 -2.15 -14.09
N LEU A 289 -10.40 -1.47 -14.68
CA LEU A 289 -11.31 -0.60 -13.92
C LEU A 289 -12.16 -1.40 -12.92
N THR A 290 -12.71 -2.54 -13.33
CA THR A 290 -13.51 -3.41 -12.47
C THR A 290 -12.70 -3.90 -11.27
N SER A 291 -11.49 -4.43 -11.48
CA SER A 291 -10.66 -4.95 -10.40
C SER A 291 -10.24 -3.88 -9.39
N THR A 292 -9.99 -2.66 -9.87
CA THR A 292 -9.53 -1.54 -9.05
C THR A 292 -10.68 -0.84 -8.30
N LEU A 293 -11.82 -0.60 -8.95
CA LEU A 293 -12.91 0.18 -8.34
C LEU A 293 -13.77 -0.65 -7.38
N ILE A 294 -13.92 -1.96 -7.58
CA ILE A 294 -14.67 -2.83 -6.66
C ILE A 294 -13.97 -2.93 -5.28
N ALA A 295 -12.68 -2.60 -5.20
CA ALA A 295 -11.98 -2.51 -3.92
C ALA A 295 -12.45 -1.32 -3.06
N ALA A 296 -13.11 -0.31 -3.64
CA ALA A 296 -13.70 0.79 -2.89
C ALA A 296 -15.01 0.35 -2.22
N SER A 297 -15.18 0.71 -0.95
CA SER A 297 -16.39 0.41 -0.19
C SER A 297 -17.64 0.98 -0.88
N GLY A 298 -18.68 0.14 -1.01
CA GLY A 298 -19.95 0.52 -1.65
C GLY A 298 -20.03 0.24 -3.14
N ILE A 299 -18.94 -0.16 -3.80
CA ILE A 299 -18.96 -0.49 -5.23
C ILE A 299 -19.25 -1.98 -5.43
N LEU A 300 -20.33 -2.27 -6.15
CA LEU A 300 -20.82 -3.61 -6.49
C LEU A 300 -20.56 -3.98 -7.96
N GLY A 301 -20.32 -2.99 -8.82
CA GLY A 301 -20.03 -3.22 -10.23
C GLY A 301 -19.56 -1.96 -10.95
N VAL A 302 -19.02 -2.15 -12.15
CA VAL A 302 -18.45 -1.08 -12.97
C VAL A 302 -19.02 -1.11 -14.38
N THR A 303 -19.48 0.04 -14.85
CA THR A 303 -19.85 0.30 -16.25
C THR A 303 -18.83 1.25 -16.86
N VAL A 304 -18.35 0.94 -18.06
CA VAL A 304 -17.44 1.80 -18.82
C VAL A 304 -18.16 2.34 -20.04
N GLU A 305 -18.12 3.65 -20.20
CA GLU A 305 -18.70 4.37 -21.33
C GLU A 305 -17.64 5.22 -22.03
N VAL A 306 -17.93 5.57 -23.28
CA VAL A 306 -17.12 6.47 -24.09
C VAL A 306 -17.99 7.64 -24.50
N GLN A 307 -17.52 8.86 -24.24
CA GLN A 307 -18.23 10.08 -24.57
C GLN A 307 -18.63 10.11 -26.05
N GLY A 308 -19.93 10.24 -26.33
CA GLY A 308 -20.48 10.27 -27.68
C GLY A 308 -20.67 8.91 -28.36
N ALA A 309 -20.19 7.81 -27.77
CA ALA A 309 -20.36 6.45 -28.30
C ALA A 309 -21.16 5.51 -27.36
N GLY A 310 -21.41 5.94 -26.12
CA GLY A 310 -22.13 5.15 -25.13
C GLY A 310 -21.26 4.07 -24.52
N ARG A 311 -21.87 2.94 -24.12
CA ARG A 311 -21.18 1.83 -23.45
C ARG A 311 -20.02 1.27 -24.28
N LEU A 312 -18.89 1.02 -23.63
CA LEU A 312 -17.71 0.45 -24.29
C LEU A 312 -18.05 -0.93 -24.89
N ALA A 313 -17.80 -1.11 -26.18
CA ALA A 313 -18.25 -2.31 -26.89
C ALA A 313 -17.41 -3.56 -26.57
N VAL A 314 -17.87 -4.38 -25.62
CA VAL A 314 -17.37 -5.72 -25.32
C VAL A 314 -18.54 -6.71 -25.42
N PRO A 315 -18.71 -7.41 -26.57
CA PRO A 315 -19.94 -8.14 -26.91
C PRO A 315 -20.42 -9.16 -25.88
N GLU A 316 -19.51 -9.78 -25.15
CA GLU A 316 -19.82 -10.82 -24.17
C GLU A 316 -20.34 -10.27 -22.83
N VAL A 317 -20.31 -8.95 -22.66
CA VAL A 317 -20.65 -8.27 -21.41
C VAL A 317 -21.89 -7.41 -21.66
N SER A 318 -23.02 -7.75 -21.05
CA SER A 318 -24.30 -7.07 -21.29
C SER A 318 -24.68 -6.01 -20.25
N GLY A 319 -24.06 -6.01 -19.07
CA GLY A 319 -24.35 -5.06 -17.98
C GLY A 319 -23.09 -4.54 -17.25
N PRO A 320 -23.26 -3.98 -16.04
CA PRO A 320 -22.13 -3.65 -15.17
C PRO A 320 -21.34 -4.91 -14.84
N ALA A 321 -20.01 -4.84 -14.95
CA ALA A 321 -19.15 -5.95 -14.60
C ALA A 321 -18.96 -5.99 -13.07
N ARG A 322 -19.29 -7.10 -12.42
CA ARG A 322 -19.15 -7.30 -10.96
C ARG A 322 -17.94 -8.13 -10.57
N SER A 323 -17.30 -8.75 -11.56
CA SER A 323 -16.09 -9.52 -11.39
C SER A 323 -15.29 -9.51 -12.69
N VAL A 324 -13.97 -9.61 -12.56
CA VAL A 324 -13.06 -9.77 -13.70
C VAL A 324 -13.30 -11.09 -14.46
N THR A 325 -13.91 -12.09 -13.81
CA THR A 325 -14.28 -13.37 -14.46
C THR A 325 -15.38 -13.20 -15.51
N GLU A 326 -16.30 -12.25 -15.33
CA GLU A 326 -17.31 -11.88 -16.34
C GLU A 326 -16.65 -11.26 -17.59
N LEU A 327 -15.44 -10.73 -17.42
CA LEU A 327 -14.60 -10.17 -18.47
C LEU A 327 -13.58 -11.21 -18.98
N GLY A 328 -13.70 -12.48 -18.63
CA GLY A 328 -12.79 -13.55 -19.04
C GLY A 328 -11.39 -13.48 -18.45
N PHE A 329 -11.15 -12.62 -17.44
CA PHE A 329 -9.92 -12.54 -16.67
C PHE A 329 -9.94 -13.47 -15.46
N VAL A 330 -8.76 -13.88 -15.02
CA VAL A 330 -8.58 -14.80 -13.90
C VAL A 330 -8.19 -14.00 -12.66
N LYS A 331 -8.90 -14.24 -11.56
CA LYS A 331 -8.46 -13.77 -10.24
C LYS A 331 -7.38 -14.72 -9.73
N VAL A 332 -6.15 -14.25 -9.64
CA VAL A 332 -5.07 -15.03 -9.02
C VAL A 332 -5.46 -15.31 -7.58
N SER A 333 -5.70 -16.58 -7.28
CA SER A 333 -5.87 -17.06 -5.92
C SER A 333 -4.67 -17.95 -5.67
N SER A 334 -3.70 -17.46 -4.88
CA SER A 334 -2.53 -18.24 -4.53
C SER A 334 -2.98 -19.50 -3.80
N THR A 335 -3.00 -20.63 -4.50
CA THR A 335 -3.35 -21.91 -3.91
C THR A 335 -2.10 -22.41 -3.21
N SER A 336 -2.14 -22.41 -1.88
CA SER A 336 -1.03 -22.94 -1.09
C SER A 336 -0.87 -24.44 -1.38
N PRO A 337 0.36 -24.93 -1.60
CA PRO A 337 0.58 -26.35 -1.81
C PRO A 337 0.16 -27.13 -0.56
N SER A 338 -0.50 -28.27 -0.75
CA SER A 338 -0.86 -29.17 0.35
C SER A 338 0.30 -30.12 0.73
N THR A 339 1.26 -30.30 -0.17
CA THR A 339 2.35 -31.27 -0.02
C THR A 339 3.72 -30.63 -0.26
N GLY A 340 4.75 -31.22 0.35
CA GLY A 340 6.15 -30.83 0.18
C GLY A 340 7.08 -32.03 0.31
N LEU A 341 8.36 -31.83 0.00
CA LEU A 341 9.43 -32.81 0.17
C LEU A 341 10.23 -32.49 1.42
N LEU A 342 10.10 -33.32 2.45
CA LEU A 342 10.89 -33.24 3.67
C LEU A 342 12.15 -34.07 3.50
N ARG A 343 13.31 -33.50 3.86
CA ARG A 343 14.58 -34.21 3.85
C ARG A 343 14.95 -34.71 5.24
N THR A 344 15.31 -35.98 5.33
CA THR A 344 15.84 -36.64 6.54
C THR A 344 17.09 -37.43 6.15
N GLY A 345 18.28 -37.01 6.58
CA GLY A 345 19.54 -37.59 6.10
C GLY A 345 19.75 -37.38 4.58
N SER A 346 19.97 -38.46 3.83
CA SER A 346 20.01 -38.44 2.35
C SER A 346 18.64 -38.65 1.70
N GLY A 347 17.66 -39.14 2.45
CA GLY A 347 16.34 -39.46 1.96
C GLY A 347 15.42 -38.24 1.83
N LEU A 348 14.56 -38.28 0.82
CA LEU A 348 13.42 -37.39 0.67
C LEU A 348 12.13 -38.16 0.93
N ARG A 349 11.14 -37.48 1.49
CA ARG A 349 9.79 -38.03 1.68
C ARG A 349 8.75 -36.97 1.37
N LEU A 350 7.70 -37.38 0.64
CA LEU A 350 6.53 -36.54 0.45
C LEU A 350 5.73 -36.46 1.76
N VAL A 351 5.41 -35.24 2.19
CA VAL A 351 4.72 -34.96 3.45
C VAL A 351 3.51 -34.05 3.23
N ASP A 352 2.53 -34.15 4.12
CA ASP A 352 1.43 -33.19 4.23
C ASP A 352 1.93 -31.97 5.02
N LEU A 353 1.91 -30.80 4.40
CA LEU A 353 2.44 -29.57 4.98
C LEU A 353 1.63 -29.09 6.18
N SER A 354 0.35 -29.46 6.28
CA SER A 354 -0.49 -29.13 7.44
C SER A 354 -0.15 -29.95 8.69
N ARG A 355 0.62 -31.03 8.52
CA ARG A 355 0.91 -32.01 9.57
C ARG A 355 2.39 -32.08 9.95
N LEU A 356 3.23 -31.13 9.51
CA LEU A 356 4.70 -31.19 9.66
C LEU A 356 5.20 -31.47 11.09
N VAL A 357 4.46 -31.07 12.12
CA VAL A 357 4.83 -31.27 13.53
C VAL A 357 4.25 -32.54 14.15
N GLN A 358 3.52 -33.36 13.40
CA GLN A 358 3.05 -34.67 13.85
C GLN A 358 4.19 -35.69 13.73
N LEU A 359 4.41 -36.46 14.81
CA LEU A 359 5.46 -37.49 14.87
C LEU A 359 5.30 -38.56 13.78
N GLU A 360 4.07 -38.96 13.52
CA GLU A 360 3.72 -39.90 12.45
C GLU A 360 2.70 -39.23 11.52
N GLN A 361 3.00 -39.27 10.22
CA GLN A 361 2.08 -38.82 9.17
C GLN A 361 1.68 -40.02 8.32
N PRO A 362 0.38 -40.16 7.97
CA PRO A 362 -0.02 -41.15 6.99
C PRO A 362 0.67 -40.88 5.65
N PRO A 363 0.90 -41.92 4.81
CA PRO A 363 1.39 -41.72 3.46
C PRO A 363 0.48 -40.75 2.71
N VAL A 364 1.08 -39.81 1.96
CA VAL A 364 0.31 -38.92 1.10
C VAL A 364 -0.34 -39.75 -0.01
N PRO A 365 -1.68 -39.72 -0.17
CA PRO A 365 -2.36 -40.50 -1.20
C PRO A 365 -1.84 -40.13 -2.60
N GLY A 366 -1.53 -41.15 -3.43
CA GLY A 366 -0.99 -40.93 -4.77
C GLY A 366 0.46 -40.45 -4.82
N ALA A 367 1.18 -40.49 -3.69
CA ALA A 367 2.62 -40.21 -3.67
C ALA A 367 3.37 -41.14 -4.65
N PRO A 368 4.39 -40.64 -5.37
CA PRO A 368 5.25 -41.51 -6.15
C PRO A 368 5.93 -42.54 -5.23
N SER A 369 6.12 -43.75 -5.74
CA SER A 369 6.74 -44.85 -5.00
C SER A 369 8.21 -44.62 -4.64
N SER A 370 8.86 -43.64 -5.28
CA SER A 370 10.21 -43.18 -4.95
C SER A 370 10.40 -41.71 -5.33
N VAL A 371 11.20 -41.01 -4.53
CA VAL A 371 11.73 -39.66 -4.81
C VAL A 371 13.25 -39.75 -4.86
N PRO A 372 13.95 -38.85 -5.58
CA PRO A 372 15.41 -38.89 -5.67
C PRO A 372 16.08 -38.81 -4.30
N GLU A 373 17.23 -39.46 -4.15
CA GLU A 373 18.11 -39.24 -3.00
C GLU A 373 18.99 -38.02 -3.23
N LEU A 374 19.21 -37.25 -2.17
CA LEU A 374 20.13 -36.12 -2.16
C LEU A 374 21.48 -36.55 -1.60
N PRO A 375 22.60 -36.23 -2.29
CA PRO A 375 23.92 -36.44 -1.73
C PRO A 375 24.07 -35.80 -0.34
N ALA A 376 24.86 -36.43 0.52
CA ALA A 376 25.23 -35.85 1.81
C ALA A 376 25.88 -34.48 1.61
N GLY A 377 25.43 -33.47 2.36
CA GLY A 377 25.91 -32.08 2.23
C GLY A 377 25.24 -31.25 1.13
N ALA A 378 24.40 -31.83 0.26
CA ALA A 378 23.57 -31.05 -0.64
C ALA A 378 22.65 -30.13 0.17
N THR A 379 22.25 -28.98 -0.37
CA THR A 379 21.45 -27.98 0.38
C THR A 379 20.50 -27.22 -0.55
N GLY A 380 19.56 -26.46 0.01
CA GLY A 380 18.78 -25.49 -0.76
C GLY A 380 17.80 -26.18 -1.69
N LEU A 381 17.02 -27.12 -1.17
CA LEU A 381 16.06 -27.89 -1.95
C LEU A 381 15.01 -26.99 -2.61
N ALA A 382 14.75 -27.21 -3.90
CA ALA A 382 13.69 -26.58 -4.68
C ALA A 382 12.91 -27.64 -5.47
N TRP A 383 11.59 -27.52 -5.49
CA TRP A 383 10.70 -28.50 -6.12
C TRP A 383 9.71 -27.78 -7.04
N SER A 384 9.50 -28.31 -8.24
CA SER A 384 8.63 -27.69 -9.23
C SER A 384 7.15 -27.90 -8.92
N ALA A 385 6.32 -27.00 -9.42
CA ALA A 385 4.87 -27.03 -9.19
C ALA A 385 4.20 -28.32 -9.71
N ASP A 386 4.74 -28.94 -10.76
CA ASP A 386 4.25 -30.19 -11.34
C ASP A 386 4.74 -31.45 -10.59
N GLY A 387 5.61 -31.26 -9.59
CA GLY A 387 6.20 -32.32 -8.81
C GLY A 387 7.29 -33.13 -9.53
N ALA A 388 7.55 -32.86 -10.80
CA ALA A 388 8.40 -33.70 -11.66
C ALA A 388 9.87 -33.26 -11.68
N SER A 389 10.17 -32.04 -11.24
CA SER A 389 11.52 -31.47 -11.29
C SER A 389 12.00 -31.08 -9.89
N LEU A 390 13.25 -31.43 -9.58
CA LEU A 390 13.90 -31.15 -8.30
C LEU A 390 15.22 -30.44 -8.58
N ALA A 391 15.62 -29.51 -7.72
CA ALA A 391 16.95 -28.94 -7.75
C ALA A 391 17.51 -28.75 -6.34
N ALA A 392 18.83 -28.81 -6.22
CA ALA A 392 19.54 -28.54 -4.98
C ALA A 392 20.95 -28.04 -5.29
N LEU A 393 21.53 -27.28 -4.37
CA LEU A 393 22.94 -26.98 -4.35
C LEU A 393 23.73 -28.24 -4.03
N ALA A 394 24.76 -28.52 -4.83
CA ALA A 394 25.67 -29.62 -4.55
C ALA A 394 26.58 -29.28 -3.34
N PRO A 395 27.21 -30.29 -2.71
CA PRO A 395 28.26 -30.05 -1.72
C PRO A 395 29.47 -29.31 -2.31
N GLU A 396 29.76 -29.53 -3.59
CA GLU A 396 30.80 -28.81 -4.31
C GLU A 396 30.38 -27.34 -4.54
N PRO A 397 31.21 -26.36 -4.14
CA PRO A 397 30.89 -24.95 -4.31
C PRO A 397 30.62 -24.55 -5.77
N GLY A 398 29.44 -23.99 -6.02
CA GLY A 398 29.04 -23.51 -7.34
C GLY A 398 28.44 -24.58 -8.27
N ALA A 399 28.29 -25.82 -7.82
CA ALA A 399 27.62 -26.86 -8.58
C ALA A 399 26.13 -26.96 -8.21
N LEU A 400 25.29 -27.23 -9.22
CA LEU A 400 23.84 -27.37 -9.11
C LEU A 400 23.44 -28.79 -9.51
N LEU A 401 22.62 -29.43 -8.69
CA LEU A 401 22.00 -30.71 -9.00
C LEU A 401 20.58 -30.45 -9.51
N ARG A 402 20.19 -31.12 -10.60
CA ARG A 402 18.84 -31.04 -11.16
C ARG A 402 18.35 -32.43 -11.51
N TRP A 403 17.11 -32.74 -11.14
CA TRP A 403 16.42 -33.95 -11.57
C TRP A 403 15.19 -33.58 -12.38
N ARG A 404 14.87 -34.41 -13.37
CA ARG A 404 13.57 -34.43 -14.05
C ARG A 404 13.09 -35.88 -14.11
N ASP A 405 11.86 -36.11 -13.67
CA ASP A 405 11.26 -37.46 -13.64
C ASP A 405 12.18 -38.50 -12.97
N ARG A 406 12.84 -38.05 -11.88
CA ARG A 406 13.82 -38.79 -11.06
C ARG A 406 15.17 -39.06 -11.70
N VAL A 407 15.41 -38.64 -12.94
CA VAL A 407 16.71 -38.75 -13.61
C VAL A 407 17.57 -37.55 -13.24
N LEU A 408 18.77 -37.79 -12.68
CA LEU A 408 19.75 -36.74 -12.45
C LEU A 408 20.28 -36.24 -13.80
N LEU A 409 20.15 -34.94 -14.04
CA LEU A 409 20.62 -34.27 -15.24
C LEU A 409 21.85 -33.42 -14.91
N PRO A 410 22.93 -33.51 -15.70
CA PRO A 410 24.10 -32.67 -15.50
C PRO A 410 23.75 -31.21 -15.78
N VAL A 411 24.24 -30.31 -14.91
CA VAL A 411 24.16 -28.86 -15.12
C VAL A 411 25.58 -28.34 -15.33
N PRO A 412 25.94 -27.85 -16.52
CA PRO A 412 27.24 -27.22 -16.74
C PRO A 412 27.47 -26.08 -15.75
N ARG A 413 28.70 -25.93 -15.27
CA ARG A 413 29.05 -24.81 -14.38
C ARG A 413 28.93 -23.49 -15.13
N PHE A 414 28.10 -22.59 -14.64
CA PHE A 414 27.87 -21.25 -15.22
C PHE A 414 28.16 -20.11 -14.23
N ALA A 415 28.34 -20.44 -12.95
CA ALA A 415 28.53 -19.48 -11.88
C ALA A 415 29.26 -20.12 -10.69
N THR A 416 29.52 -19.31 -9.69
CA THR A 416 30.10 -19.62 -8.39
C THR A 416 29.21 -19.01 -7.31
N ALA A 417 29.39 -19.41 -6.05
CA ALA A 417 28.62 -18.87 -4.91
C ALA A 417 27.09 -18.87 -5.14
N LEU A 418 26.56 -19.99 -5.65
CA LEU A 418 25.14 -20.12 -5.96
C LEU A 418 24.28 -19.95 -4.71
N ALA A 419 23.23 -19.15 -4.82
CA ALA A 419 22.17 -19.05 -3.81
C ALA A 419 21.16 -20.19 -3.95
N ARG A 420 20.26 -20.33 -2.96
CA ARG A 420 19.18 -21.32 -3.01
C ARG A 420 18.37 -21.15 -4.31
N PRO A 421 18.20 -22.21 -5.12
CA PRO A 421 17.39 -22.13 -6.32
C PRO A 421 15.89 -22.02 -6.00
N SER A 422 15.10 -21.51 -6.94
CA SER A 422 13.63 -21.44 -6.84
C SER A 422 12.99 -21.80 -8.17
N PHE A 423 11.89 -22.56 -8.17
CA PHE A 423 11.08 -22.75 -9.37
C PHE A 423 10.05 -21.64 -9.52
N ASP A 424 9.75 -21.26 -10.76
CA ASP A 424 8.60 -20.44 -11.11
C ASP A 424 7.38 -21.29 -11.49
N ALA A 425 6.23 -20.66 -11.73
CA ALA A 425 4.98 -21.36 -12.03
C ALA A 425 5.03 -22.12 -13.38
N HIS A 426 5.91 -21.72 -14.29
CA HIS A 426 6.15 -22.38 -15.58
C HIS A 426 7.21 -23.50 -15.50
N GLY A 427 7.71 -23.82 -14.31
CA GLY A 427 8.70 -24.87 -14.11
C GLY A 427 10.11 -24.49 -14.58
N ARG A 428 10.40 -23.19 -14.77
CA ARG A 428 11.78 -22.72 -14.93
C ARG A 428 12.44 -22.58 -13.57
N LEU A 429 13.71 -22.97 -13.53
CA LEU A 429 14.54 -22.91 -12.34
C LEU A 429 15.32 -21.60 -12.33
N TRP A 430 15.10 -20.77 -11.33
CA TRP A 430 15.79 -19.52 -11.09
C TRP A 430 16.96 -19.74 -10.14
N VAL A 431 18.12 -19.22 -10.51
CA VAL A 431 19.37 -19.36 -9.76
C VAL A 431 20.12 -18.04 -9.79
N THR A 432 20.76 -17.68 -8.69
CA THR A 432 21.62 -16.50 -8.61
C THR A 432 22.98 -16.87 -8.03
N GLY A 433 23.96 -16.01 -8.25
CA GLY A 433 25.33 -16.21 -7.80
C GLY A 433 26.28 -15.22 -8.45
N ALA A 434 27.58 -15.50 -8.36
CA ALA A 434 28.61 -14.76 -9.07
C ALA A 434 28.96 -15.51 -10.36
N GLY A 435 28.89 -14.83 -11.51
CA GLY A 435 29.28 -15.37 -12.80
C GLY A 435 30.73 -15.83 -12.81
N LEU A 436 31.14 -16.51 -13.88
CA LEU A 436 32.54 -16.95 -14.03
C LEU A 436 33.52 -15.76 -14.16
N ASP A 437 33.00 -14.59 -14.52
CA ASP A 437 33.68 -13.29 -14.50
C ASP A 437 33.66 -12.60 -13.12
N GLY A 438 33.02 -13.21 -12.12
CA GLY A 438 32.83 -12.67 -10.78
C GLY A 438 31.65 -11.71 -10.63
N ALA A 439 30.94 -11.37 -11.72
CA ALA A 439 29.84 -10.41 -11.66
C ALA A 439 28.57 -11.04 -11.07
N PRO A 440 27.80 -10.32 -10.24
CA PRO A 440 26.50 -10.81 -9.78
C PRO A 440 25.55 -11.01 -10.96
N ALA A 441 24.86 -12.15 -11.00
CA ALA A 441 23.86 -12.38 -12.04
C ALA A 441 22.72 -13.29 -11.58
N VAL A 442 21.65 -13.23 -12.38
CA VAL A 442 20.45 -14.07 -12.28
C VAL A 442 20.41 -14.91 -13.55
N TRP A 443 20.17 -16.21 -13.41
CA TRP A 443 19.99 -17.13 -14.53
C TRP A 443 18.69 -17.91 -14.37
N THR A 444 18.19 -18.38 -15.51
CA THR A 444 17.12 -19.38 -15.55
C THR A 444 17.55 -20.62 -16.31
N ILE A 445 17.03 -21.77 -15.91
CA ILE A 445 17.20 -23.05 -16.60
C ILE A 445 15.79 -23.58 -16.90
N ASN A 446 15.57 -24.10 -18.11
CA ASN A 446 14.32 -24.80 -18.40
C ASN A 446 14.27 -26.11 -17.61
N GLY A 447 13.63 -26.06 -16.43
CA GLY A 447 13.55 -27.19 -15.50
C GLY A 447 12.68 -28.35 -16.01
N ALA A 448 11.69 -28.04 -16.86
CA ALA A 448 10.82 -29.02 -17.49
C ALA A 448 11.50 -29.82 -18.62
N SER A 449 12.67 -29.38 -19.10
CA SER A 449 13.42 -30.13 -20.11
C SER A 449 13.90 -31.47 -19.52
N PRO A 450 13.74 -32.60 -20.23
CA PRO A 450 14.36 -33.87 -19.83
C PRO A 450 15.84 -33.95 -20.25
N LEU A 451 16.36 -32.92 -20.94
CA LEU A 451 17.74 -32.88 -21.45
C LEU A 451 18.62 -31.97 -20.60
N GLN A 452 19.94 -32.17 -20.75
CA GLN A 452 20.92 -31.18 -20.35
C GLN A 452 20.70 -29.88 -21.13
N VAL A 453 20.51 -28.78 -20.40
CA VAL A 453 20.29 -27.45 -20.96
C VAL A 453 21.16 -26.44 -20.23
N ALA A 454 21.64 -25.44 -20.94
CA ALA A 454 22.45 -24.37 -20.38
C ALA A 454 21.60 -23.42 -19.52
N ALA A 455 22.25 -22.72 -18.59
CA ALA A 455 21.67 -21.61 -17.88
C ALA A 455 21.65 -20.37 -18.77
N GLU A 456 20.50 -19.71 -18.84
CA GLU A 456 20.25 -18.51 -19.64
C GLU A 456 20.28 -17.27 -18.72
N PRO A 457 21.14 -16.26 -18.98
CA PRO A 457 21.21 -15.07 -18.13
C PRO A 457 19.96 -14.21 -18.26
N VAL A 458 19.56 -13.57 -17.16
CA VAL A 458 18.49 -12.58 -17.11
C VAL A 458 19.12 -11.21 -16.82
N SER A 459 18.93 -10.26 -17.74
CA SER A 459 19.53 -8.92 -17.60
C SER A 459 18.92 -8.16 -16.42
N ALA A 460 19.76 -7.74 -15.47
CA ALA A 460 19.36 -6.92 -14.33
C ALA A 460 20.45 -5.90 -13.99
N PRO A 461 20.60 -4.81 -14.79
CA PRO A 461 21.73 -3.88 -14.68
C PRO A 461 21.85 -3.20 -13.31
N TRP A 462 20.74 -3.04 -12.60
CA TRP A 462 20.67 -2.46 -11.25
C TRP A 462 21.33 -3.32 -10.16
N LEU A 463 21.75 -4.55 -10.48
CA LEU A 463 22.56 -5.41 -9.60
C LEU A 463 24.07 -5.16 -9.71
N ALA A 464 24.52 -4.31 -10.64
CA ALA A 464 25.93 -4.02 -10.81
C ALA A 464 26.60 -3.57 -9.49
N GLY A 465 27.76 -4.15 -9.17
CA GLY A 465 28.51 -3.84 -7.95
C GLY A 465 27.93 -4.43 -6.66
N ARG A 466 26.92 -5.30 -6.75
CA ARG A 466 26.30 -5.99 -5.61
C ARG A 466 26.64 -7.49 -5.62
N SER A 467 26.21 -8.22 -4.61
CA SER A 467 26.13 -9.69 -4.67
C SER A 467 24.70 -10.14 -4.40
N VAL A 468 24.19 -11.07 -5.21
CA VAL A 468 22.81 -11.58 -5.08
C VAL A 468 22.79 -12.78 -4.16
N VAL A 469 21.89 -12.80 -3.19
CA VAL A 469 21.85 -13.84 -2.14
C VAL A 469 20.53 -14.62 -2.08
N ALA A 470 19.46 -14.10 -2.69
CA ALA A 470 18.21 -14.82 -2.86
C ALA A 470 17.43 -14.33 -4.08
N VAL A 471 16.64 -15.23 -4.66
CA VAL A 471 15.65 -14.93 -5.70
C VAL A 471 14.41 -15.78 -5.47
N ALA A 472 13.22 -15.19 -5.64
CA ALA A 472 11.97 -15.94 -5.69
C ALA A 472 10.98 -15.25 -6.62
N VAL A 473 10.25 -16.04 -7.41
CA VAL A 473 9.24 -15.54 -8.36
C VAL A 473 7.86 -15.60 -7.71
N SER A 474 7.02 -14.59 -7.97
CA SER A 474 5.65 -14.53 -7.48
C SER A 474 4.79 -15.64 -8.10
N ALA A 475 3.70 -15.99 -7.42
CA ALA A 475 2.74 -16.99 -7.93
C ALA A 475 2.09 -16.59 -9.26
N ASP A 476 1.93 -15.28 -9.51
CA ASP A 476 1.45 -14.74 -10.79
C ASP A 476 2.52 -14.77 -11.91
N ASP A 477 3.72 -15.28 -11.61
CA ASP A 477 4.86 -15.43 -12.52
C ASP A 477 5.35 -14.15 -13.20
N THR A 478 4.88 -13.00 -12.72
CA THR A 478 5.10 -11.69 -13.38
C THR A 478 6.09 -10.83 -12.61
N ARG A 479 6.36 -11.15 -11.34
CA ARG A 479 7.27 -10.40 -10.47
C ARG A 479 8.31 -11.32 -9.86
N VAL A 480 9.44 -10.75 -9.51
CA VAL A 480 10.52 -11.42 -8.80
C VAL A 480 10.92 -10.57 -7.61
N VAL A 481 11.21 -11.22 -6.48
CA VAL A 481 11.92 -10.60 -5.37
C VAL A 481 13.38 -11.05 -5.43
N VAL A 482 14.29 -10.10 -5.27
CA VAL A 482 15.73 -10.31 -5.25
C VAL A 482 16.30 -9.69 -3.98
N ILE A 483 17.10 -10.46 -3.24
CA ILE A 483 17.90 -9.90 -2.15
C ILE A 483 19.32 -9.69 -2.67
N SER A 484 19.82 -8.47 -2.53
CA SER A 484 21.16 -8.10 -2.95
C SER A 484 21.88 -7.27 -1.89
N ARG A 485 23.19 -7.47 -1.75
CA ARG A 485 24.03 -6.77 -0.77
C ARG A 485 25.16 -6.01 -1.42
N SER A 486 25.57 -4.93 -0.79
CA SER A 486 26.86 -4.28 -1.05
C SER A 486 27.69 -4.28 0.23
N GLY A 487 29.01 -4.15 0.11
CA GLY A 487 29.88 -4.09 1.30
C GLY A 487 29.74 -2.80 2.11
N THR A 488 28.98 -1.80 1.63
CA THR A 488 28.94 -0.44 2.18
C THR A 488 27.53 0.07 2.51
N GLU A 489 26.48 -0.59 2.02
CA GLU A 489 25.09 -0.20 2.23
C GLU A 489 24.30 -1.35 2.87
N PRO A 490 23.15 -1.05 3.51
CA PRO A 490 22.21 -2.07 3.93
C PRO A 490 21.83 -3.04 2.79
N ASP A 491 21.51 -4.28 3.17
CA ASP A 491 20.94 -5.25 2.24
C ASP A 491 19.64 -4.67 1.63
N ARG A 492 19.40 -4.99 0.36
CA ARG A 492 18.21 -4.54 -0.39
C ARG A 492 17.31 -5.73 -0.67
N VAL A 493 16.01 -5.53 -0.44
CA VAL A 493 14.93 -6.41 -0.91
C VAL A 493 14.26 -5.66 -2.05
N ASP A 494 14.51 -6.10 -3.27
CA ASP A 494 14.08 -5.44 -4.50
C ASP A 494 13.00 -6.28 -5.19
N ILE A 495 11.90 -5.65 -5.60
CA ILE A 495 10.83 -6.27 -6.40
C ILE A 495 10.84 -5.68 -7.81
N ALA A 496 10.91 -6.56 -8.80
CA ALA A 496 10.93 -6.19 -10.22
C ALA A 496 10.00 -7.08 -11.03
N GLY A 497 9.44 -6.53 -12.11
CA GLY A 497 8.72 -7.26 -13.12
C GLY A 497 9.65 -8.14 -13.95
N VAL A 498 9.18 -9.33 -14.31
CA VAL A 498 9.89 -10.28 -15.16
C VAL A 498 9.55 -10.00 -16.62
N VAL A 499 10.52 -9.50 -17.38
CA VAL A 499 10.36 -9.24 -18.82
C VAL A 499 10.64 -10.54 -19.57
N ARG A 500 9.68 -10.97 -20.39
CA ARG A 500 9.75 -12.22 -21.15
C ARG A 500 9.78 -11.95 -22.66
N ASP A 501 10.47 -12.81 -23.41
CA ASP A 501 10.42 -12.79 -24.87
C ASP A 501 9.11 -13.43 -25.40
N ALA A 502 8.93 -13.45 -26.73
CA ALA A 502 7.75 -14.03 -27.37
C ALA A 502 7.57 -15.54 -27.11
N ALA A 503 8.63 -16.24 -26.69
CA ALA A 503 8.58 -17.65 -26.30
C ALA A 503 8.31 -17.84 -24.79
N GLY A 504 8.05 -16.76 -24.06
CA GLY A 504 7.80 -16.78 -22.61
C GLY A 504 9.07 -16.94 -21.78
N ARG A 505 10.26 -16.82 -22.36
CA ARG A 505 11.53 -16.96 -21.61
C ARG A 505 11.86 -15.65 -20.89
N PRO A 506 12.22 -15.67 -19.59
CA PRO A 506 12.72 -14.49 -18.89
C PRO A 506 14.03 -14.00 -19.53
N VAL A 507 14.06 -12.73 -19.93
CA VAL A 507 15.24 -12.11 -20.56
C VAL A 507 15.77 -10.90 -19.79
N ALA A 508 14.93 -10.23 -19.02
CA ALA A 508 15.34 -9.10 -18.20
C ALA A 508 14.44 -8.92 -16.96
N LEU A 509 14.96 -8.18 -15.98
CA LEU A 509 14.20 -7.66 -14.84
C LEU A 509 14.03 -6.14 -15.02
N ALA A 510 12.81 -5.66 -14.82
CA ALA A 510 12.52 -4.23 -14.83
C ALA A 510 13.28 -3.48 -13.71
N THR A 511 13.29 -2.14 -13.77
CA THR A 511 13.86 -1.31 -12.69
C THR A 511 13.10 -1.55 -11.39
N PRO A 512 13.74 -1.97 -10.30
CA PRO A 512 13.02 -2.45 -9.14
C PRO A 512 12.39 -1.31 -8.32
N ILE A 513 11.40 -1.66 -7.52
CA ILE A 513 11.10 -0.93 -6.28
C ILE A 513 11.80 -1.63 -5.11
N ARG A 514 12.26 -0.84 -4.14
CA ARG A 514 12.79 -1.36 -2.89
C ARG A 514 11.66 -1.52 -1.88
N GLU A 515 11.65 -2.65 -1.19
CA GLU A 515 10.75 -2.96 -0.09
C GLU A 515 11.54 -3.26 1.19
N GLY A 516 10.87 -3.18 2.34
CA GLY A 516 11.48 -3.47 3.64
C GLY A 516 12.72 -2.63 3.95
N GLU A 517 12.70 -1.32 3.68
CA GLU A 517 13.85 -0.42 3.87
C GLU A 517 14.37 -0.39 5.33
N ALA A 518 13.53 -0.78 6.29
CA ALA A 518 13.92 -0.95 7.69
C ALA A 518 14.89 -2.12 7.93
N LEU A 519 14.95 -3.10 7.02
CA LEU A 519 15.88 -4.23 7.12
C LEU A 519 17.30 -3.77 6.78
N ARG A 520 18.22 -3.94 7.72
CA ARG A 520 19.65 -3.72 7.50
C ARG A 520 20.37 -4.95 6.97
N HIS A 521 19.86 -6.13 7.35
CA HIS A 521 20.37 -7.41 6.90
C HIS A 521 19.21 -8.27 6.39
N ALA A 522 19.42 -8.96 5.28
CA ALA A 522 18.45 -9.87 4.69
C ALA A 522 19.17 -11.11 4.11
N VAL A 523 18.59 -12.28 4.36
CA VAL A 523 19.24 -13.58 4.12
C VAL A 523 18.52 -14.37 3.02
N HIS A 524 17.20 -14.45 3.10
CA HIS A 524 16.38 -15.24 2.17
C HIS A 524 14.97 -14.65 2.06
N ALA A 525 14.33 -14.82 0.91
CA ALA A 525 12.98 -14.38 0.63
C ALA A 525 12.14 -15.50 -0.01
N VAL A 526 10.84 -15.53 0.30
CA VAL A 526 9.86 -16.35 -0.42
C VAL A 526 8.54 -15.61 -0.51
N TRP A 527 7.85 -15.70 -1.65
CA TRP A 527 6.50 -15.18 -1.78
C TRP A 527 5.53 -16.01 -0.95
N ILE A 528 4.64 -15.33 -0.22
CA ILE A 528 3.57 -15.96 0.56
C ILE A 528 2.26 -15.89 -0.23
N ASP A 529 1.99 -14.75 -0.85
CA ASP A 529 0.83 -14.47 -1.68
C ASP A 529 1.19 -13.38 -2.71
N ALA A 530 0.20 -12.82 -3.41
CA ALA A 530 0.44 -11.81 -4.44
C ALA A 530 0.99 -10.47 -3.89
N LEU A 531 0.88 -10.18 -2.59
CA LEU A 531 1.25 -8.90 -1.99
C LEU A 531 2.24 -9.01 -0.84
N THR A 532 2.61 -10.23 -0.45
CA THR A 532 3.42 -10.46 0.74
C THR A 532 4.61 -11.37 0.45
N VAL A 533 5.79 -10.94 0.89
CA VAL A 533 7.03 -11.72 0.86
C VAL A 533 7.51 -11.97 2.28
N ALA A 534 7.79 -13.23 2.63
CA ALA A 534 8.50 -13.55 3.86
C ALA A 534 10.00 -13.31 3.64
N VAL A 535 10.63 -12.49 4.48
CA VAL A 535 12.07 -12.23 4.43
C VAL A 535 12.72 -12.55 5.76
N ILE A 536 13.76 -13.39 5.77
CA ILE A 536 14.63 -13.52 6.95
C ILE A 536 15.56 -12.32 6.98
N GLY A 537 15.53 -11.55 8.06
CA GLY A 537 16.37 -10.37 8.21
C GLY A 537 16.48 -9.85 9.63
N ALA A 538 17.13 -8.70 9.77
CA ALA A 538 17.28 -7.96 11.01
C ALA A 538 17.26 -6.44 10.73
N VAL A 539 16.74 -5.66 11.67
CA VAL A 539 16.60 -4.20 11.53
C VAL A 539 17.76 -3.46 12.22
N GLY A 540 18.27 -4.00 13.33
CA GLY A 540 19.44 -3.51 14.04
C GLY A 540 20.71 -4.32 13.75
N ALA A 541 21.87 -3.69 13.90
CA ALA A 541 23.14 -4.39 13.87
C ALA A 541 23.28 -5.27 15.12
N GLY A 542 23.64 -6.55 14.95
CA GLY A 542 23.80 -7.49 16.06
C GLY A 542 22.48 -8.08 16.60
N GLU A 543 21.32 -7.66 16.07
CA GLU A 543 20.05 -8.31 16.40
C GLU A 543 19.96 -9.72 15.79
N PRO A 544 19.36 -10.69 16.48
CA PRO A 544 19.11 -12.00 15.90
C PRO A 544 18.15 -11.88 14.72
N VAL A 545 18.46 -12.58 13.63
CA VAL A 545 17.59 -12.64 12.46
C VAL A 545 16.23 -13.27 12.82
N ARG A 546 15.20 -12.84 12.13
CA ARG A 546 13.84 -13.39 12.21
C ARG A 546 13.14 -13.28 10.86
N PRO A 547 12.06 -14.04 10.64
CA PRO A 547 11.20 -13.79 9.49
C PRO A 547 10.40 -12.49 9.69
N TYR A 548 10.37 -11.64 8.67
CA TYR A 548 9.50 -10.47 8.53
C TYR A 548 8.50 -10.72 7.41
N LEU A 549 7.28 -10.24 7.57
CA LEU A 549 6.29 -10.18 6.49
C LEU A 549 6.44 -8.81 5.82
N VAL A 550 7.08 -8.79 4.66
CA VAL A 550 7.18 -7.61 3.80
C VAL A 550 5.90 -7.53 2.98
N GLU A 551 5.00 -6.64 3.38
CA GLU A 551 3.79 -6.34 2.63
C GLU A 551 4.10 -5.23 1.61
N ILE A 552 3.93 -5.53 0.33
CA ILE A 552 4.27 -4.62 -0.78
C ILE A 552 3.47 -3.33 -0.64
N GLY A 553 4.19 -2.20 -0.62
CA GLY A 553 3.57 -0.90 -0.38
C GLY A 553 2.99 -0.72 1.02
N GLN A 554 3.35 -1.52 2.03
CA GLN A 554 2.94 -1.30 3.43
C GLN A 554 4.09 -1.42 4.45
N GLY A 555 5.23 -2.00 4.05
CA GLY A 555 6.43 -2.15 4.89
C GLY A 555 6.48 -3.50 5.62
N ILE A 556 7.28 -3.57 6.68
CA ILE A 556 7.51 -4.82 7.44
C ILE A 556 6.73 -4.94 8.75
N GLY A 557 5.68 -4.13 8.89
CA GLY A 557 4.82 -4.15 10.08
C GLY A 557 5.40 -3.41 11.30
N LEU A 558 6.41 -2.56 11.12
CA LEU A 558 6.95 -1.72 12.21
C LEU A 558 6.17 -0.42 12.45
N ARG A 559 5.22 -0.10 11.56
CA ARG A 559 4.33 1.05 11.76
C ARG A 559 3.32 0.75 12.87
N ARG A 560 3.35 1.56 13.92
CA ARG A 560 2.35 1.51 15.01
C ARG A 560 0.95 1.81 14.49
N ARG A 561 -0.03 1.00 14.91
CA ARG A 561 -1.47 1.24 14.67
C ARG A 561 -2.19 1.23 16.01
N GLY A 562 -2.59 2.41 16.50
CA GLY A 562 -3.23 2.54 17.81
C GLY A 562 -2.22 2.39 18.96
N THR A 563 -2.59 1.66 20.01
CA THR A 563 -1.78 1.53 21.23
C THR A 563 -0.84 0.32 21.23
N VAL A 564 -1.03 -0.64 20.32
CA VAL A 564 -0.26 -1.89 20.27
C VAL A 564 1.16 -1.62 19.81
N ASP A 565 2.15 -2.20 20.49
CA ASP A 565 3.53 -2.11 20.03
C ASP A 565 3.72 -2.98 18.77
N PRO A 566 4.27 -2.43 17.67
CA PRO A 566 4.58 -3.21 16.47
C PRO A 566 5.39 -4.48 16.77
N LEU A 567 6.29 -4.42 17.75
CA LEU A 567 7.17 -5.53 18.12
C LEU A 567 6.41 -6.75 18.64
N ASP A 568 5.23 -6.56 19.22
CA ASP A 568 4.39 -7.64 19.77
C ASP A 568 3.78 -8.52 18.67
N ASN A 569 3.65 -8.00 17.44
CA ASN A 569 3.07 -8.71 16.30
C ASN A 569 4.12 -9.35 15.39
N LEU A 570 5.40 -9.12 15.64
CA LEU A 570 6.48 -9.70 14.85
C LEU A 570 6.62 -11.19 15.09
N LEU A 571 7.13 -11.90 14.07
CA LEU A 571 7.51 -13.30 14.25
C LEU A 571 8.68 -13.40 15.23
N PRO A 572 8.73 -14.45 16.08
CA PRO A 572 9.77 -14.60 17.08
C PRO A 572 11.16 -14.76 16.44
N PRO A 573 12.25 -14.25 17.06
CA PRO A 573 13.61 -14.47 16.60
C PRO A 573 13.94 -15.93 16.29
N THR A 574 14.76 -16.12 15.27
CA THR A 574 15.25 -17.44 14.88
C THR A 574 16.74 -17.35 14.59
N PRO A 575 17.60 -17.36 15.64
CA PRO A 575 19.04 -17.35 15.45
C PRO A 575 19.49 -18.47 14.49
N GLY A 576 20.37 -18.13 13.55
CA GLY A 576 20.85 -19.09 12.55
C GLY A 576 19.85 -19.41 11.44
N ALA A 577 18.72 -18.71 11.31
CA ALA A 577 17.81 -18.87 10.19
C ALA A 577 18.54 -18.65 8.85
N ARG A 578 18.46 -19.66 7.97
CA ARG A 578 19.13 -19.68 6.67
C ARG A 578 18.13 -19.51 5.53
N TRP A 579 17.03 -20.25 5.55
CA TRP A 579 15.97 -20.13 4.56
C TRP A 579 14.60 -20.07 5.19
N VAL A 580 13.68 -19.41 4.49
CA VAL A 580 12.27 -19.36 4.81
C VAL A 580 11.48 -20.04 3.70
N VAL A 581 10.47 -20.80 4.09
CA VAL A 581 9.57 -21.53 3.20
C VAL A 581 8.14 -21.19 3.60
N ALA A 582 7.30 -20.87 2.61
CA ALA A 582 5.88 -20.64 2.78
C ALA A 582 5.09 -21.92 2.47
N THR A 583 4.25 -22.37 3.41
CA THR A 583 3.42 -23.57 3.28
C THR A 583 1.94 -23.27 3.18
N SER A 584 1.45 -22.23 3.89
CA SER A 584 0.04 -21.87 3.91
C SER A 584 -0.18 -20.42 4.33
N GLY A 585 0.13 -19.47 3.45
CA GLY A 585 0.00 -18.04 3.75
C GLY A 585 0.90 -17.58 4.90
N SER A 586 0.53 -16.46 5.55
CA SER A 586 1.29 -15.84 6.66
C SER A 586 1.35 -16.68 7.95
N ARG A 587 0.49 -17.70 8.08
CA ARG A 587 0.48 -18.63 9.21
C ARG A 587 1.35 -19.87 8.96
N GLY A 588 1.55 -20.26 7.71
CA GLY A 588 2.39 -21.37 7.31
C GLY A 588 3.79 -20.91 6.95
N ILE A 589 4.57 -20.49 7.95
CA ILE A 589 5.98 -20.13 7.77
C ILE A 589 6.85 -21.20 8.43
N VAL A 590 7.80 -21.71 7.65
CA VAL A 590 8.80 -22.67 8.08
C VAL A 590 10.18 -22.05 7.88
N VAL A 591 11.06 -22.20 8.87
CA VAL A 591 12.45 -21.75 8.80
C VAL A 591 13.38 -22.96 8.79
N VAL A 592 14.34 -22.97 7.87
CA VAL A 592 15.46 -23.91 7.88
C VAL A 592 16.69 -23.15 8.38
N THR A 593 17.35 -23.67 9.41
CA THR A 593 18.52 -23.04 10.04
C THR A 593 19.85 -23.54 9.46
N LEU A 594 20.94 -22.84 9.77
CA LEU A 594 22.29 -23.16 9.28
C LEU A 594 22.79 -24.54 9.75
N ASP A 595 22.40 -24.97 10.95
CA ASP A 595 22.68 -26.29 11.53
C ASP A 595 21.72 -27.38 11.03
N GLY A 596 20.78 -27.02 10.14
CA GLY A 596 19.86 -27.94 9.48
C GLY A 596 18.55 -28.18 10.22
N ALA A 597 18.25 -27.52 11.34
CA ALA A 597 16.94 -27.67 11.96
C ALA A 597 15.81 -27.11 11.08
N VAL A 598 14.68 -27.82 11.01
CA VAL A 598 13.47 -27.36 10.31
C VAL A 598 12.44 -26.94 11.36
N LEU A 599 12.18 -25.64 11.42
CA LEU A 599 11.37 -25.01 12.46
C LEU A 599 10.01 -24.57 11.89
N VAL A 600 8.94 -25.09 12.46
CA VAL A 600 7.55 -24.70 12.13
C VAL A 600 7.04 -23.75 13.19
N ARG A 601 6.35 -22.69 12.74
CA ARG A 601 5.69 -21.76 13.67
C ARG A 601 4.51 -22.44 14.36
N VAL A 602 4.51 -22.44 15.70
CA VAL A 602 3.35 -22.85 16.51
C VAL A 602 3.06 -21.76 17.54
N GLY A 603 1.97 -21.01 17.31
CA GLY A 603 1.64 -19.83 18.10
C GLY A 603 2.74 -18.76 18.03
N GLY A 604 3.23 -18.35 19.20
CA GLY A 604 4.35 -17.41 19.36
C GLY A 604 5.72 -18.07 19.47
N SER A 605 5.87 -19.34 19.09
CA SER A 605 7.11 -20.11 19.26
C SER A 605 7.48 -20.91 18.01
N TRP A 606 8.74 -21.36 17.95
CA TRP A 606 9.25 -22.26 16.93
C TRP A 606 9.32 -23.68 17.46
N ARG A 607 8.83 -24.65 16.68
CA ARG A 607 8.91 -26.07 17.00
C ARG A 607 9.74 -26.79 15.95
N ASN A 608 10.72 -27.58 16.41
CA ASN A 608 11.53 -28.40 15.52
C ASN A 608 10.71 -29.57 14.96
N VAL A 609 10.90 -29.87 13.67
CA VAL A 609 10.45 -31.10 13.02
C VAL A 609 11.54 -32.14 13.22
N PRO A 610 11.28 -33.25 13.96
CA PRO A 610 12.30 -34.25 14.25
C PRO A 610 12.97 -34.80 12.99
N ASP A 611 14.29 -34.98 13.06
CA ASP A 611 15.16 -35.57 12.03
C ASP A 611 15.20 -34.85 10.67
N ALA A 612 14.43 -33.77 10.51
CA ALA A 612 14.36 -33.00 9.29
C ALA A 612 15.57 -32.06 9.14
N THR A 613 16.08 -32.00 7.91
CA THR A 613 17.29 -31.24 7.55
C THR A 613 17.06 -30.18 6.46
N ASP A 614 15.99 -30.33 5.69
CA ASP A 614 15.58 -29.39 4.65
C ASP A 614 14.09 -29.61 4.32
N LEU A 615 13.46 -28.62 3.69
CA LEU A 615 12.08 -28.68 3.21
C LEU A 615 11.96 -27.98 1.85
N GLY A 616 11.56 -28.75 0.83
CA GLY A 616 11.22 -28.28 -0.49
C GLY A 616 9.71 -28.16 -0.64
N VAL A 617 9.22 -26.97 -0.96
CA VAL A 617 7.80 -26.71 -1.19
C VAL A 617 7.64 -26.18 -2.61
N PRO A 618 6.65 -26.67 -3.39
CA PRO A 618 6.41 -26.13 -4.71
C PRO A 618 6.00 -24.65 -4.64
N PRO A 619 6.28 -23.86 -5.69
CA PRO A 619 5.74 -22.50 -5.76
C PRO A 619 4.21 -22.54 -5.75
N ALA A 620 3.59 -21.54 -5.12
CA ALA A 620 2.14 -21.38 -5.14
C ALA A 620 1.66 -21.15 -6.59
N ARG A 621 0.47 -21.67 -6.91
CA ARG A 621 -0.19 -21.54 -8.23
C ARG A 621 -1.37 -20.58 -8.19
#